data_AF-A0A1M6F806-F1
#
_entry.id   AF-A0A1M6F806-F1
#
_cell.length_a   1.000
_cell.length_b   1.000
_cell.length_c   1.000
_cell.angle_alpha   90.00
_cell.angle_beta   90.00
_cell.angle_gamma   90.00
#
_symmetry.space_group_name_H-M   'P 1'
#
loop_
_entity.id
_entity.type
_entity.pdbx_description
1 polymer ?
#
loop_
_entity_poly.entity_id
_entity_poly.type
_entity_poly.pdbx_seq_one_letter_code
_entity_poly.pdbx_strand_id
1 'polypeptide(L)' 'MSNEEKETRWMCHICDYSSNVGEGIACSECYKITCRQHLTTTMDLNPESGLYEFRQVCVACQLKDQI' A
#
# COMPACT_ATOMS: atom_id res chain seq x y z
N MET A 1 -4.99 7.01 36.59
CA MET A 1 -5.32 7.42 35.22
C MET A 1 -4.91 6.26 34.33
N SER A 2 -5.87 5.47 33.83
CA SER A 2 -5.58 4.38 32.91
C SER A 2 -5.17 4.98 31.57
N ASN A 3 -3.93 4.76 31.15
CA ASN A 3 -3.51 4.96 29.77
C ASN A 3 -4.18 3.85 28.94
N GLU A 4 -5.40 4.10 28.47
CA GLU A 4 -5.98 3.31 27.40
C GLU A 4 -5.20 3.65 26.13
N GLU A 5 -4.16 2.87 25.84
CA GLU A 5 -3.50 2.89 24.54
C GLU A 5 -4.57 2.59 23.49
N LYS A 6 -5.00 3.62 22.75
CA LYS A 6 -5.87 3.42 21.59
C LYS A 6 -5.12 2.54 20.60
N GLU A 7 -5.50 1.28 20.52
CA GLU A 7 -5.02 0.37 19.49
C GLU A 7 -5.25 1.01 18.12
N THR A 8 -4.16 1.49 17.51
CA THR A 8 -4.24 2.12 16.20
C THR A 8 -4.32 1.02 15.16
N ARG A 9 -5.52 0.85 14.59
CA ARG A 9 -5.76 -0.10 13.50
C ARG A 9 -5.47 0.57 12.16
N TRP A 10 -4.78 -0.15 11.29
CA TRP A 10 -4.72 0.24 9.89
C TRP A 10 -5.93 -0.36 9.16
N MET A 11 -6.31 0.26 8.04
CA MET A 11 -7.42 -0.16 7.20
C MET A 11 -6.99 -0.17 5.73
N CYS A 12 -7.27 -1.27 5.04
CA CYS A 12 -7.05 -1.37 3.60
C CYS A 12 -8.06 -0.50 2.86
N HIS A 13 -7.60 0.42 2.02
CA HIS A 13 -8.50 1.29 1.27
C HIS A 13 -9.28 0.59 0.13
N ILE A 14 -8.95 -0.66 -0.19
CA ILE A 14 -9.55 -1.43 -1.30
C ILE A 14 -10.74 -2.26 -0.81
N CYS A 15 -10.60 -2.89 0.36
CA CYS A 15 -11.61 -3.82 0.89
C CYS A 15 -12.05 -3.53 2.33
N ASP A 16 -11.59 -2.41 2.90
CA ASP A 16 -11.87 -1.95 4.27
C ASP A 16 -11.47 -2.94 5.38
N TYR A 17 -10.72 -3.99 5.05
CA TYR A 17 -10.12 -4.88 6.03
C TYR A 17 -9.26 -4.07 7.01
N SER A 18 -9.59 -4.17 8.30
CA SER A 18 -8.86 -3.49 9.37
C SER A 18 -8.16 -4.47 10.29
N SER A 19 -6.93 -4.18 10.68
CA SER A 19 -6.15 -5.00 11.61
C SER A 19 -5.28 -4.14 12.52
N ASN A 20 -5.08 -4.59 13.75
CA ASN A 20 -4.01 -4.16 14.65
C ASN A 20 -2.81 -5.14 14.61
N VAL A 21 -2.92 -6.25 13.87
CA VAL A 21 -1.88 -7.26 13.67
C VAL A 21 -1.18 -7.03 12.33
N GLY A 22 0.15 -6.99 12.39
CA GLY A 22 1.01 -6.75 11.23
C GLY A 22 0.92 -5.32 10.69
N GLU A 23 1.56 -5.08 9.55
CA GLU A 23 1.65 -3.76 8.93
C GLU A 23 0.76 -3.67 7.69
N GLY A 24 -0.02 -2.59 7.61
CA GLY A 24 -0.59 -2.13 6.35
C GLY A 24 0.47 -1.38 5.56
N ILE A 25 0.59 -1.66 4.27
CA ILE A 25 1.64 -1.08 3.43
C ILE A 25 1.04 0.04 2.57
N ALA A 26 1.74 1.17 2.47
CA ALA A 26 1.32 2.28 1.62
C ALA A 26 1.62 1.99 0.14
N CYS A 27 0.64 2.22 -0.72
CA CYS A 27 0.84 2.20 -2.17
C CYS A 27 1.82 3.29 -2.60
N SER A 28 2.81 2.98 -3.44
CA SER A 28 3.79 3.93 -3.96
C SER A 28 3.18 5.03 -4.86
N GLU A 29 1.97 4.79 -5.42
CA GLU A 29 1.29 5.74 -6.30
C GLU A 29 0.28 6.64 -5.58
N CYS A 30 -0.67 6.04 -4.86
CA CYS A 30 -1.76 6.79 -4.22
C CYS A 30 -1.55 7.03 -2.72
N TYR A 31 -0.46 6.51 -2.15
CA TYR A 31 -0.07 6.66 -0.74
C TYR A 31 -1.10 6.18 0.30
N LYS A 32 -2.13 5.44 -0.14
CA LYS A 32 -3.13 4.86 0.75
C LYS A 32 -2.69 3.50 1.27
N ILE A 33 -3.07 3.19 2.50
CA ILE A 33 -2.77 1.91 3.16
C ILE A 33 -3.54 0.76 2.50
N THR A 34 -2.83 -0.34 2.25
CA THR A 34 -3.33 -1.50 1.51
C THR A 34 -2.92 -2.79 2.22
N CYS A 35 -3.82 -3.78 2.28
CA CYS A 35 -3.48 -5.10 2.80
C CYS A 35 -2.65 -5.87 1.77
N ARG A 36 -1.90 -6.88 2.24
CA ARG A 36 -1.04 -7.70 1.37
C ARG A 36 -1.76 -8.39 0.21
N GLN A 37 -3.06 -8.67 0.34
CA GLN A 37 -3.86 -9.27 -0.73
C GLN A 37 -4.16 -8.31 -1.89
N HIS A 38 -4.23 -7.01 -1.61
CA HIS A 38 -4.53 -5.98 -2.61
C HIS A 38 -3.32 -5.13 -2.97
N LEU A 39 -2.14 -5.53 -2.50
CA LEU A 39 -0.85 -4.94 -2.84
C LEU A 39 -0.16 -5.84 -3.86
N THR A 40 0.43 -5.24 -4.88
CA THR A 40 1.17 -5.92 -5.95
C THR A 40 2.53 -5.26 -6.13
N THR A 41 3.42 -5.92 -6.86
CA THR A 41 4.73 -5.36 -7.23
C THR A 41 4.73 -5.02 -8.72
N THR A 42 5.02 -3.76 -9.04
CA THR A 42 5.28 -3.31 -10.41
C THR A 42 6.75 -3.02 -10.61
N MET A 43 7.17 -2.98 -11.86
CA MET A 43 8.53 -2.65 -12.26
C MET A 43 8.46 -1.49 -13.23
N ASP A 44 9.01 -0.34 -12.84
CA ASP A 44 8.93 0.89 -13.61
C ASP A 44 10.33 1.42 -13.89
N LEU A 45 10.54 2.01 -15.06
CA LEU A 45 11.80 2.66 -15.39
C LEU A 45 11.90 3.98 -14.64
N ASN A 46 12.87 4.11 -13.74
CA ASN A 46 13.17 5.37 -13.10
C ASN A 46 13.94 6.27 -14.10
N PRO A 47 13.40 7.44 -14.50
CA PRO A 47 14.03 8.31 -15.49
C PRO A 47 15.31 8.99 -14.98
N GLU A 48 15.49 9.11 -13.67
CA GLU A 48 16.68 9.72 -13.07
C GLU A 48 17.87 8.76 -13.05
N SER A 49 17.62 7.50 -12.68
CA SER A 49 18.67 6.48 -12.61
C SER A 49 18.87 5.71 -13.91
N GLY A 50 17.86 5.70 -14.79
CA GLY A 50 17.81 4.87 -15.99
C GLY A 50 17.66 3.37 -15.69
N LEU A 51 17.33 3.00 -14.45
CA LEU A 51 17.19 1.62 -14.00
C LEU A 51 15.72 1.28 -13.76
N TYR A 52 15.39 0.00 -13.93
CA TYR A 52 14.09 -0.51 -13.51
C TYR A 52 14.06 -0.68 -11.99
N GLU A 53 13.02 -0.16 -11.35
CA GLU A 53 12.81 -0.21 -9.91
C GLU A 53 11.52 -0.95 -9.59
N PHE A 54 11.56 -1.75 -8.53
CA PHE A 54 10.39 -2.45 -8.02
C PHE A 54 9.64 -1.53 -7.06
N ARG A 55 8.34 -1.34 -7.32
CA ARG A 55 7.45 -0.53 -6.49
C ARG A 55 6.27 -1.35 -6.01
N GLN A 56 5.78 -1.05 -4.81
CA GLN A 56 4.60 -1.71 -4.25
C GLN A 56 3.38 -0.83 -4.46
N VAL A 57 2.45 -1.28 -5.30
CA VAL A 57 1.26 -0.50 -5.66
C VAL A 57 -0.01 -1.26 -5.30
N CYS A 58 -1.12 -0.56 -5.06
CA CYS A 58 -2.40 -1.24 -4.88
C CYS A 58 -2.96 -1.69 -6.23
N VAL A 59 -3.81 -2.72 -6.22
CA VAL A 59 -4.45 -3.27 -7.44
C VAL A 59 -5.21 -2.21 -8.24
N ALA A 60 -5.76 -1.18 -7.59
CA ALA A 60 -6.46 -0.10 -8.27
C ALA A 60 -5.51 0.83 -9.05
N CYS A 61 -4.30 1.07 -8.55
CA CYS A 61 -3.28 1.83 -9.27
C CYS A 61 -2.67 0.98 -10.40
N GLN A 62 -2.39 -0.30 -10.15
CA GLN A 62 -1.90 -1.22 -11.18
C GLN A 62 -2.82 -1.25 -12.42
N LEU A 63 -4.14 -1.27 -12.22
CA LEU A 63 -5.10 -1.31 -13.31
C LEU A 63 -5.20 0.01 -14.09
N LYS A 64 -4.89 1.16 -13.46
CA LYS A 64 -4.89 2.46 -14.16
C LYS A 64 -3.74 2.57 -15.16
N ASP A 65 -2.60 1.96 -14.86
CA ASP A 65 -1.41 2.01 -15.70
C ASP A 65 -1.52 1.11 -16.95
N GLN A 66 -2.60 0.32 -17.09
CA GLN A 66 -2.82 -0.59 -18.22
C GLN A 66 -3.86 -0.12 -19.25
N ILE A 67 -4.42 1.09 -19.06
CA ILE A 67 -5.46 1.69 -19.92
C ILE A 67 -4.88 2.92 -20.66
#